data_AF-A0AAE3C7G2-F1
#
_entry.id   AF-A0AAE3C7G2-F1
#
_cell.length_a   1.000
_cell.length_b   1.000
_cell.length_c   1.000
_cell.angle_alpha   90.00
_cell.angle_beta   90.00
_cell.angle_gamma   90.00
#
_symmetry.space_group_name_H-M   'P 1'
#
loop_
_entity.id
_entity.type
_entity.pdbx_description
1 polymer ?
#
loop_
_entity_poly.entity_id
_entity_poly.type
_entity_poly.pdbx_seq_one_letter_code
_entity_poly.pdbx_strand_id
1 'polypeptide(L)'
;MSENDEDRIPRVWAGRFNRCWLLAMFVQHTLLAREGITVPSPQEMMRMNPGISIAEAINLQRQEYGAEVDWEKQTIIVRYKSRRYDITELIIEIVNECTYGDIIDELSVDTKGFDFTSAVGRAQKNIISKIVDGKLPHKK
;
A
#
# COMPACT_ATOMS: atom_id res chain seq x y z
N MET A 1 26.61 -1.45 28.11
CA MET A 1 26.72 -0.48 27.01
C MET A 1 26.89 -1.32 25.75
N SER A 2 25.79 -1.82 25.19
CA SER A 2 24.82 -1.08 24.35
C SER A 2 25.49 -0.73 23.01
N GLU A 3 24.97 -1.06 21.83
CA GLU A 3 23.59 -1.04 21.36
C GLU A 3 23.46 -1.88 20.07
N ASN A 4 22.33 -2.59 19.96
CA ASN A 4 21.48 -2.68 18.76
C ASN A 4 21.96 -3.51 17.55
N ASP A 5 21.81 -4.84 17.65
CA ASP A 5 21.69 -5.73 16.49
C ASP A 5 20.24 -6.22 16.23
N GLU A 6 19.24 -5.73 16.97
CA GLU A 6 17.83 -6.19 16.85
C GLU A 6 16.93 -5.36 15.92
N ASP A 7 17.35 -4.22 15.38
CA ASP A 7 16.44 -3.28 14.67
C ASP A 7 16.69 -3.10 13.17
N ARG A 8 17.35 -4.06 12.51
CA ARG A 8 17.44 -4.03 11.04
C ARG A 8 16.53 -5.08 10.45
N ILE A 9 15.27 -4.71 10.19
CA ILE A 9 14.58 -5.20 8.99
C ILE A 9 15.63 -5.11 7.87
N PRO A 10 16.09 -6.24 7.27
CA PRO A 10 17.17 -6.20 6.30
C PRO A 10 16.79 -5.18 5.24
N ARG A 11 17.67 -4.22 4.91
CA ARG A 11 17.35 -3.10 3.99
C ARG A 11 16.64 -3.54 2.69
N VAL A 12 16.83 -4.79 2.28
CA VAL A 12 16.15 -5.49 1.16
C VAL A 12 14.62 -5.50 1.31
N TRP A 13 14.11 -5.67 2.53
CA TRP A 13 12.68 -5.64 2.82
C TRP A 13 12.09 -4.24 2.75
N ALA A 14 12.86 -3.17 3.02
CA ALA A 14 12.34 -1.81 2.95
C ALA A 14 11.94 -1.41 1.52
N GLY A 15 12.75 -1.75 0.51
CA GLY A 15 12.44 -1.48 -0.90
C GLY A 15 11.25 -2.29 -1.41
N ARG A 16 11.24 -3.60 -1.14
CA ARG A 16 10.12 -4.49 -1.49
C ARG A 16 8.82 -4.09 -0.82
N PHE A 17 8.87 -3.77 0.47
CA PHE A 17 7.67 -3.41 1.23
C PHE A 17 7.16 -2.02 0.87
N ASN A 18 8.02 -1.09 0.41
CA ASN A 18 7.57 0.15 -0.23
C ASN A 18 6.73 -0.09 -1.50
N ARG A 19 7.11 -1.07 -2.34
CA ARG A 19 6.32 -1.45 -3.53
C ARG A 19 4.97 -2.05 -3.11
N CYS A 20 4.97 -2.88 -2.07
CA CYS A 20 3.74 -3.41 -1.48
C CYS A 20 2.84 -2.27 -0.99
N TRP A 21 3.39 -1.31 -0.24
CA TRP A 21 2.65 -0.14 0.23
C TRP A 21 2.07 0.70 -0.91
N LEU A 22 2.86 1.01 -1.96
CA LEU A 22 2.37 1.77 -3.12
C LEU A 22 1.21 1.05 -3.82
N LEU A 23 1.33 -0.26 -4.05
CA LEU A 23 0.27 -1.06 -4.65
C LEU A 23 -0.96 -1.15 -3.73
N ALA A 24 -0.77 -1.15 -2.40
CA ALA A 24 -1.86 -1.17 -1.44
C ALA A 24 -2.65 0.14 -1.45
N MET A 25 -1.95 1.28 -1.56
CA MET A 25 -2.58 2.59 -1.73
C MET A 25 -3.44 2.63 -3.00
N PHE A 26 -2.93 2.08 -4.11
CA PHE A 26 -3.70 1.93 -5.34
C PHE A 26 -4.96 1.07 -5.14
N VAL A 27 -4.84 -0.08 -4.48
CA VAL A 27 -5.98 -0.96 -4.17
C VAL A 27 -7.01 -0.22 -3.32
N GLN A 28 -6.59 0.44 -2.23
CA GLN A 28 -7.49 1.18 -1.35
C GLN A 28 -8.23 2.30 -2.09
N HIS A 29 -7.51 3.12 -2.86
CA HIS A 29 -8.13 4.22 -3.61
C HIS A 29 -9.13 3.70 -4.66
N THR A 30 -8.82 2.56 -5.30
CA THR A 30 -9.74 1.94 -6.26
C THR A 30 -11.00 1.41 -5.58
N LEU A 31 -10.88 0.82 -4.39
CA LEU A 31 -12.03 0.37 -3.60
C LEU A 31 -12.91 1.56 -3.16
N LEU A 32 -12.29 2.65 -2.69
CA LEU A 32 -13.01 3.89 -2.35
C LEU A 32 -13.77 4.45 -3.55
N ALA A 33 -13.15 4.49 -4.73
CA ALA A 33 -13.81 4.93 -5.96
C ALA A 33 -15.02 4.05 -6.32
N ARG A 34 -14.95 2.74 -6.06
CA ARG A 34 -16.09 1.81 -6.24
C ARG A 34 -17.22 2.06 -5.24
N GLU A 35 -16.92 2.65 -4.09
CA GLU A 35 -17.91 3.12 -3.10
C GLU A 35 -18.43 4.52 -3.40
N GLY A 36 -17.96 5.16 -4.49
CA GLY A 36 -18.32 6.54 -4.84
C GLY A 36 -17.60 7.59 -3.99
N ILE A 37 -16.56 7.21 -3.24
CA ILE A 37 -15.76 8.12 -2.42
C ILE A 37 -14.66 8.72 -3.28
N THR A 38 -14.63 10.06 -3.36
CA THR A 38 -13.56 10.80 -4.02
C THR A 38 -12.46 11.10 -3.00
N VAL A 39 -11.23 10.70 -3.31
CA VAL A 39 -10.06 11.02 -2.47
C VAL A 39 -9.64 12.47 -2.76
N PRO A 40 -9.72 13.39 -1.78
CA PRO A 40 -9.31 14.78 -1.96
C PRO A 40 -7.80 14.87 -2.19
N SER A 41 -7.37 15.74 -3.10
CA SER A 41 -5.96 16.08 -3.30
C SER A 41 -5.34 16.71 -2.04
N PRO A 42 -4.00 16.70 -1.89
CA PRO A 42 -3.35 17.37 -0.76
C PRO A 42 -3.73 18.86 -0.63
N GLN A 43 -3.93 19.55 -1.76
CA GLN A 43 -4.35 20.96 -1.75
C GLN A 43 -5.79 21.13 -1.25
N GLU A 44 -6.69 20.22 -1.61
CA GLU A 44 -8.05 20.21 -1.05
C GLU A 44 -8.04 19.87 0.44
N MET A 45 -7.18 18.94 0.88
CA MET A 45 -6.97 18.63 2.29
C MET A 45 -6.53 19.86 3.10
N MET A 46 -5.62 20.68 2.57
CA MET A 46 -5.22 21.93 3.20
C MET A 46 -6.36 22.97 3.26
N ARG A 47 -7.23 23.03 2.25
CA ARG A 47 -8.41 23.92 2.27
C ARG A 47 -9.42 23.50 3.32
N MET A 48 -9.61 22.19 3.49
CA MET A 48 -10.52 21.63 4.49
C MET A 48 -9.96 21.69 5.92
N ASN A 49 -8.64 21.76 6.06
CA ASN A 49 -7.95 21.81 7.35
C ASN A 49 -6.99 23.01 7.37
N PRO A 50 -7.49 24.24 7.61
CA PRO A 50 -6.66 25.44 7.59
C PRO A 50 -5.52 25.36 8.61
N GLY A 51 -4.32 25.76 8.19
CA GLY A 51 -3.14 25.84 9.06
C GLY A 51 -2.22 24.62 9.03
N ILE A 52 -2.58 23.54 8.33
CA ILE A 52 -1.67 22.41 8.11
C ILE A 52 -0.75 22.65 6.91
N SER A 53 0.47 22.13 6.99
CA SER A 53 1.44 22.09 5.89
C SER A 53 1.06 21.06 4.83
N ILE A 54 1.71 21.13 3.67
CA ILE A 54 1.52 20.14 2.60
C ILE A 54 1.91 18.72 3.05
N ALA A 55 2.93 18.58 3.90
CA ALA A 55 3.37 17.29 4.40
C ALA A 55 2.32 16.68 5.35
N GLU A 56 1.76 17.50 6.24
CA GLU A 56 0.66 17.10 7.12
C GLU A 56 -0.59 16.75 6.31
N ALA A 57 -0.91 17.50 5.26
CA ALA A 57 -2.03 17.20 4.37
C ALA A 57 -1.87 15.86 3.65
N ILE A 58 -0.66 15.54 3.17
CA ILE A 58 -0.35 14.24 2.56
C ILE A 58 -0.49 13.11 3.60
N ASN A 59 0.03 13.31 4.81
CA ASN A 59 -0.05 12.31 5.87
C ASN A 59 -1.50 12.06 6.31
N LEU A 60 -2.30 13.13 6.46
CA LEU A 60 -3.71 13.03 6.78
C LEU A 60 -4.49 12.32 5.67
N GLN A 61 -4.24 12.66 4.39
CA GLN A 61 -4.84 11.95 3.27
C GLN A 61 -4.52 10.45 3.31
N ARG A 62 -3.26 10.08 3.57
CA ARG A 62 -2.84 8.69 3.68
C ARG A 62 -3.51 7.98 4.86
N GLN A 63 -3.65 8.66 5.99
CA GLN A 63 -4.30 8.11 7.18
C GLN A 63 -5.79 7.80 6.91
N GLU A 64 -6.51 8.74 6.29
CA GLU A 64 -7.95 8.61 6.07
C GLU A 64 -8.29 7.70 4.88
N TYR A 65 -7.60 7.89 3.76
CA TYR A 65 -7.93 7.28 2.48
C TYR A 65 -6.95 6.21 2.01
N GLY A 66 -5.85 6.01 2.73
CA GLY A 66 -4.84 4.99 2.42
C GLY A 66 -5.09 3.64 3.07
N ALA A 67 -4.32 2.65 2.61
CA ALA A 67 -4.26 1.32 3.23
C ALA A 67 -3.60 1.42 4.60
N GLU A 68 -4.04 0.59 5.55
CA GLU A 68 -3.40 0.48 6.86
C GLU A 68 -2.17 -0.41 6.73
N VAL A 69 -1.02 0.07 7.18
CA VAL A 69 0.25 -0.66 7.11
C VAL A 69 0.90 -0.70 8.47
N ASP A 70 1.10 -1.91 8.99
CA ASP A 70 1.95 -2.20 10.14
C ASP A 70 3.33 -2.61 9.60
N TRP A 71 4.32 -1.72 9.75
CA TRP A 71 5.67 -1.94 9.21
C TRP A 71 6.46 -3.00 9.98
N GLU A 72 6.19 -3.15 11.27
CA GLU A 72 6.86 -4.14 12.13
C GLU A 72 6.33 -5.55 11.83
N LYS A 73 5.00 -5.69 11.76
CA LYS A 73 4.34 -6.96 11.46
C LYS A 73 4.18 -7.22 9.97
N GLN A 74 4.65 -6.30 9.14
CA GLN A 74 4.53 -6.33 7.68
C GLN A 74 3.10 -6.60 7.19
N THR A 75 2.10 -6.10 7.92
CA THR A 75 0.69 -6.37 7.62
C THR A 75 0.09 -5.21 6.84
N ILE A 76 -0.66 -5.53 5.78
CA ILE A 76 -1.34 -4.56 4.91
C ILE A 76 -2.84 -4.87 4.88
N ILE A 77 -3.64 -3.89 5.33
CA ILE A 77 -5.09 -4.00 5.40
C ILE A 77 -5.73 -2.93 4.51
N VAL A 78 -6.72 -3.35 3.73
CA VAL A 78 -7.61 -2.45 2.97
C VAL A 78 -9.04 -2.54 3.46
N ARG A 79 -9.79 -1.47 3.26
CA ARG A 79 -11.18 -1.30 3.68
C ARG A 79 -12.10 -1.24 2.48
N TYR A 80 -13.24 -1.94 2.56
CA TYR A 80 -14.33 -1.85 1.58
C TYR A 80 -15.66 -2.20 2.25
N LYS A 81 -16.69 -1.35 2.09
CA LYS A 81 -18.04 -1.53 2.67
C LYS A 81 -18.02 -1.86 4.17
N SER A 82 -17.25 -1.08 4.93
CA SER A 82 -17.05 -1.24 6.38
C SER A 82 -16.39 -2.55 6.81
N ARG A 83 -15.78 -3.31 5.89
CA ARG A 83 -15.04 -4.53 6.18
C ARG A 83 -13.54 -4.32 5.96
N ARG A 84 -12.73 -5.05 6.73
CA ARG A 84 -11.27 -5.05 6.66
C ARG A 84 -10.76 -6.32 6.00
N TYR A 85 -9.89 -6.17 5.01
CA TYR A 85 -9.31 -7.26 4.24
C TYR A 85 -7.79 -7.22 4.41
N ASP A 86 -7.24 -8.29 4.96
CA ASP A 86 -5.79 -8.49 4.99
C ASP A 86 -5.35 -8.99 3.62
N ILE A 87 -4.55 -8.18 2.91
CA ILE A 87 -4.10 -8.47 1.56
C ILE A 87 -2.60 -8.72 1.50
N THR A 88 -1.96 -8.89 2.66
CA THR A 88 -0.50 -8.96 2.81
C THR A 88 0.13 -10.02 1.91
N GLU A 89 -0.36 -11.26 1.97
CA GLU A 89 0.22 -12.34 1.17
C GLU A 89 0.04 -12.11 -0.34
N LEU A 90 -1.16 -11.71 -0.74
CA LEU A 90 -1.50 -11.46 -2.15
C LEU A 90 -0.69 -10.32 -2.74
N ILE A 91 -0.43 -9.26 -1.97
CA ILE A 91 0.30 -8.11 -2.47
C ILE A 91 1.79 -8.39 -2.56
N ILE A 92 2.34 -9.15 -1.61
CA ILE A 92 3.73 -9.63 -1.66
C ILE A 92 3.92 -10.54 -2.86
N GLU A 93 2.99 -11.46 -3.12
CA GLU A 93 3.02 -12.33 -4.29
C GLU A 93 3.07 -11.52 -5.60
N ILE A 94 2.16 -10.56 -5.77
CA ILE A 94 2.13 -9.71 -6.97
C ILE A 94 3.43 -8.93 -7.14
N VAL A 95 3.95 -8.36 -6.04
CA VAL A 95 5.20 -7.59 -6.08
C VAL A 95 6.37 -8.48 -6.50
N ASN A 96 6.48 -9.69 -5.95
CA ASN A 96 7.52 -10.65 -6.32
C ASN A 96 7.43 -11.05 -7.79
N GLU A 97 6.23 -11.35 -8.29
CA GLU A 97 6.02 -11.75 -9.69
C GLU A 97 6.27 -10.64 -10.72
N CYS A 98 6.15 -9.38 -10.30
CA CYS A 98 6.32 -8.21 -11.17
C CYS A 98 7.66 -7.49 -10.93
N THR A 99 8.55 -8.06 -10.12
CA THR A 99 9.92 -7.57 -9.93
C THR A 99 10.89 -8.40 -10.79
N TYR A 100 11.81 -7.71 -11.47
CA TYR A 100 12.81 -8.25 -12.37
C TYR A 100 14.19 -7.69 -12.01
N GLY A 101 15.26 -8.48 -12.21
CA GLY A 101 16.65 -8.07 -11.95
C GLY A 101 17.26 -8.75 -10.71
N ASP A 102 18.58 -8.60 -10.55
CA ASP A 102 19.31 -9.12 -9.39
C ASP A 102 18.89 -8.40 -8.09
N ILE A 103 18.98 -9.10 -6.95
CA ILE A 103 18.60 -8.68 -5.59
C ILE A 103 19.11 -7.26 -5.21
N ILE A 104 20.15 -6.75 -5.88
CA ILE A 104 20.74 -5.42 -5.65
C ILE A 104 19.81 -4.29 -6.15
N ASP A 105 18.94 -4.52 -7.13
CA ASP A 105 17.92 -3.55 -7.58
C ASP A 105 16.66 -3.56 -6.67
N GLU A 106 16.48 -4.60 -5.85
CA GLU A 106 15.44 -4.65 -4.81
C GLU A 106 15.72 -3.71 -3.62
N LEU A 107 16.98 -3.28 -3.48
CA LEU A 107 17.46 -2.38 -2.43
C LEU A 107 17.35 -0.90 -2.81
N SER A 108 17.16 -0.58 -4.09
CA SER A 108 17.16 0.81 -4.55
C SER A 108 15.76 1.41 -4.49
N VAL A 109 15.69 2.71 -4.17
CA VAL A 109 14.48 3.54 -4.34
C VAL A 109 14.11 3.70 -5.82
N ASP A 110 15.01 3.26 -6.71
CA ASP A 110 14.83 3.28 -8.15
C ASP A 110 13.79 2.20 -8.51
N THR A 111 12.74 2.59 -9.21
CA THR A 111 11.68 1.67 -9.66
C THR A 111 12.14 0.77 -10.82
N LYS A 112 13.44 0.80 -11.15
CA LYS A 112 14.05 -0.07 -12.14
C LYS A 112 13.87 -1.52 -11.70
N GLY A 113 13.34 -2.32 -12.61
CA GLY A 113 13.00 -3.71 -12.32
C GLY A 113 11.63 -3.93 -11.68
N PHE A 114 10.72 -2.95 -11.59
CA PHE A 114 9.34 -3.22 -11.18
C PHE A 114 8.32 -2.80 -12.25
N ASP A 115 7.56 -3.77 -12.77
CA ASP A 115 6.48 -3.53 -13.73
C ASP A 115 5.17 -3.18 -13.01
N PHE A 116 5.00 -1.87 -12.76
CA PHE A 116 3.78 -1.33 -12.18
C PHE A 116 2.53 -1.62 -13.01
N THR A 117 2.64 -1.69 -14.34
CA THR A 117 1.46 -1.89 -15.21
C THR A 117 0.91 -3.30 -15.01
N SER A 118 1.78 -4.30 -15.04
CA SER A 118 1.42 -5.68 -14.74
C SER A 118 0.94 -5.85 -13.30
N ALA A 119 1.61 -5.21 -12.33
CA ALA A 119 1.23 -5.29 -10.92
C ALA A 119 -0.17 -4.73 -10.67
N VAL A 120 -0.52 -3.58 -11.26
CA VAL A 120 -1.86 -2.99 -11.19
C VAL A 120 -2.91 -3.91 -11.82
N GLY A 121 -2.63 -4.49 -12.99
CA GLY A 121 -3.52 -5.45 -13.64
C GLY A 121 -3.79 -6.69 -12.77
N ARG A 122 -2.73 -7.22 -12.14
CA ARG A 122 -2.85 -8.35 -11.20
C ARG A 122 -3.61 -7.95 -9.93
N ALA A 123 -3.34 -6.78 -9.35
CA ALA A 123 -4.07 -6.29 -8.18
C ALA A 123 -5.56 -6.10 -8.46
N GLN A 124 -5.91 -5.59 -9.65
CA GLN A 124 -7.29 -5.45 -10.10
C GLN A 124 -8.00 -6.83 -10.12
N LYS A 125 -7.36 -7.84 -10.72
CA LYS A 125 -7.94 -9.18 -10.88
C LYS A 125 -7.97 -9.99 -9.59
N ASN A 126 -6.87 -9.97 -8.83
CA ASN A 126 -6.62 -10.90 -7.73
C ASN A 126 -7.00 -10.36 -6.37
N ILE A 127 -7.09 -9.04 -6.20
CA ILE A 127 -7.44 -8.39 -4.93
C ILE A 127 -8.78 -7.66 -5.09
N ILE A 128 -8.83 -6.61 -5.93
CA ILE A 128 -9.98 -5.71 -6.02
C ILE A 128 -11.24 -6.46 -6.45
N SER A 129 -11.20 -7.19 -7.57
CA SER A 129 -12.37 -7.95 -8.05
C SER A 129 -12.82 -9.00 -7.04
N LYS A 130 -11.89 -9.69 -6.35
CA LYS A 130 -12.25 -10.69 -5.33
C LYS A 130 -12.90 -10.06 -4.11
N ILE A 131 -12.45 -8.89 -3.67
CA ILE A 131 -13.08 -8.13 -2.57
C ILE A 131 -14.49 -7.70 -2.99
N VAL A 132 -14.63 -7.10 -4.18
CA VAL A 132 -15.92 -6.62 -4.70
C VAL A 132 -16.94 -7.75 -4.87
N ASP A 133 -16.49 -8.91 -5.36
CA ASP A 133 -17.31 -10.11 -5.54
C ASP A 133 -17.59 -10.87 -4.23
N GLY A 134 -17.01 -10.44 -3.10
CA GLY A 134 -17.16 -11.13 -1.81
C GLY A 134 -16.45 -12.48 -1.72
N LYS A 135 -15.44 -12.72 -2.57
CA LYS A 135 -14.66 -13.97 -2.66
C LYS A 135 -13.40 -13.95 -1.80
N LEU A 136 -13.00 -12.80 -1.28
CA LEU A 136 -11.85 -12.67 -0.39
C LEU A 136 -12.33 -12.69 1.07
N PRO A 137 -11.73 -13.52 1.94
CA PRO A 137 -12.10 -13.54 3.36
C PRO A 137 -11.78 -12.18 3.99
N HIS A 138 -12.64 -11.73 4.90
CA HIS A 138 -12.45 -10.48 5.64
C HIS A 138 -12.26 -10.78 7.13
N LYS A 139 -11.48 -9.94 7.80
CA LYS A 139 -11.43 -9.93 9.27
C LYS A 139 -12.76 -9.37 9.79
N LYS A 140 -13.35 -10.04 10.78
CA LYS A 140 -14.53 -9.56 11.50
C LYS A 140 -14.19 -8.31 12.31
#